data_AF-A0A084Y4U7-F1
#
_entry.id   AF-A0A084Y4U7-F1
#
_cell.length_a   1.000
_cell.length_b   1.000
_cell.length_c   1.000
_cell.angle_alpha   90.00
_cell.angle_beta   90.00
_cell.angle_gamma   90.00
#
_symmetry.space_group_name_H-M   'P 1'
#
loop_
_entity.id
_entity.type
_entity.pdbx_description
1 polymer ?
#
loop_
_entity_poly.entity_id
_entity_poly.type
_entity_poly.pdbx_seq_one_letter_code
_entity_poly.pdbx_strand_id
1 'polypeptide(L)'
;MLTIEKQWLAAGLDSHWVVCVAVANGPGALPDAARVTGGKPGRPARVDYREVLSPADFAVFASLRSLRQQLGEREGVPPYVLFTNEQLAAMARQRPGSAAALRAIDGVGEARAGKYGAPFLAAIASAVAEQTS
;
A
#
# COMPACT_ATOMS: atom_id res chain seq x y z
N MET A 1 14.80 -0.60 32.92
CA MET A 1 14.50 -1.89 32.27
C MET A 1 13.08 -1.78 31.73
N LEU A 2 12.90 -1.69 30.41
CA LEU A 2 11.60 -1.45 29.78
C LEU A 2 11.07 -2.77 29.21
N THR A 3 10.03 -3.34 29.84
CA THR A 3 9.41 -4.59 29.38
C THR A 3 8.20 -4.23 28.52
N ILE A 4 8.28 -4.50 27.21
CA ILE A 4 7.16 -4.34 26.29
C ILE A 4 6.37 -5.65 26.28
N GLU A 5 5.22 -5.67 26.96
CA GLU A 5 4.25 -6.74 26.83
C GLU A 5 3.36 -6.53 25.59
N LYS A 6 3.29 -7.55 24.74
CA LYS A 6 2.32 -7.66 23.65
C LYS A 6 1.08 -8.37 24.20
N GLN A 7 0.00 -7.62 24.45
CA GLN A 7 -1.32 -8.20 24.71
C GLN A 7 -2.21 -8.07 23.46
N TRP A 8 -2.79 -9.19 23.05
CA TRP A 8 -3.74 -9.31 21.95
C TRP A 8 -5.16 -9.19 22.53
N LEU A 9 -5.97 -8.24 22.07
CA LEU A 9 -7.38 -8.12 22.48
C LEU A 9 -8.26 -8.73 21.39
N ALA A 10 -8.78 -9.92 21.67
CA ALA A 10 -9.77 -10.61 20.84
C ALA A 10 -11.17 -10.01 21.08
N ALA A 11 -11.76 -9.43 20.04
CA ALA A 11 -13.21 -9.22 19.94
C ALA A 11 -13.64 -9.67 18.53
N GLY A 12 -14.71 -10.46 18.46
CA GLY A 12 -15.04 -11.32 17.33
C GLY A 12 -15.45 -10.66 16.00
N LEU A 13 -15.50 -11.55 15.01
CA LEU A 13 -16.04 -11.59 13.64
C LEU A 13 -15.91 -10.43 12.65
N ASP A 14 -15.68 -9.17 13.00
CA ASP A 14 -15.58 -8.14 11.95
C ASP A 14 -14.73 -6.92 12.35
N SER A 15 -13.42 -7.05 12.12
CA SER A 15 -12.46 -5.96 12.25
C SER A 15 -12.57 -5.02 11.06
N HIS A 16 -13.38 -3.98 11.20
CA HIS A 16 -13.59 -2.99 10.15
C HIS A 16 -13.04 -1.61 10.52
N TRP A 17 -12.38 -0.99 9.55
CA TRP A 17 -12.01 0.43 9.62
C TRP A 17 -13.09 1.27 8.94
N VAL A 18 -13.81 2.09 9.71
CA VAL A 18 -14.74 3.11 9.18
C VAL A 18 -14.03 4.45 9.03
N VAL A 19 -14.27 5.16 7.93
CA VAL A 19 -14.00 6.61 7.86
C VAL A 19 -15.09 7.31 7.05
N CYS A 20 -15.52 8.47 7.55
CA CYS A 20 -16.30 9.45 6.80
C CYS A 20 -15.36 10.52 6.22
N VAL A 21 -15.72 11.10 5.08
CA VAL A 21 -15.01 12.23 4.44
C VAL A 21 -15.99 13.39 4.28
N ALA A 22 -15.56 14.59 4.65
CA ALA A 22 -16.22 15.85 4.32
C ALA A 22 -15.17 16.82 3.75
N VAL A 23 -15.54 17.53 2.67
CA VAL A 23 -14.70 18.55 2.01
C VAL A 23 -15.24 19.93 2.35
N ALA A 24 -14.35 20.86 2.71
CA ALA A 24 -14.68 22.27 2.88
C ALA A 24 -13.63 23.16 2.19
N ASN A 25 -14.10 24.16 1.45
CA ASN A 25 -13.30 25.28 0.94
C ASN A 25 -13.98 26.59 1.34
N GLY A 26 -13.21 27.56 1.87
CA GLY A 26 -13.65 28.95 2.07
C GLY A 26 -12.95 29.67 3.23
N PRO A 27 -12.30 30.84 3.01
CA PRO A 27 -11.52 31.53 4.03
C PRO A 27 -12.37 32.56 4.81
N GLY A 28 -12.41 32.42 6.13
CA GLY A 28 -13.07 33.35 7.05
C GLY A 28 -12.30 33.41 8.37
N ALA A 29 -12.07 34.63 8.85
CA ALA A 29 -11.18 34.98 9.95
C ALA A 29 -11.43 34.20 11.26
N LEU A 30 -10.34 33.85 11.95
CA LEU A 30 -10.34 33.18 13.26
C LEU A 30 -10.43 34.20 14.40
N PRO A 31 -11.28 34.01 15.43
CA PRO A 31 -11.08 34.63 16.73
C PRO A 31 -10.22 33.76 17.66
N ASP A 32 -9.48 34.45 18.52
CA ASP A 32 -8.49 33.98 19.48
C ASP A 32 -9.17 33.33 20.70
N ALA A 33 -9.42 32.01 20.65
CA ALA A 33 -9.55 31.14 21.84
C ALA A 33 -9.97 29.71 21.45
N ALA A 34 -9.01 28.83 21.15
CA ALA A 34 -9.10 27.39 21.45
C ALA A 34 -7.75 26.71 21.20
N ARG A 35 -7.07 26.35 22.29
CA ARG A 35 -5.83 25.55 22.31
C ARG A 35 -6.08 24.11 21.81
N VAL A 36 -5.09 23.54 21.09
CA VAL A 36 -4.52 22.16 21.23
C VAL A 36 -5.55 21.00 21.04
N THR A 37 -5.47 20.07 20.08
CA THR A 37 -4.34 19.34 19.48
C THR A 37 -4.83 18.47 18.31
N GLY A 38 -4.04 18.39 17.23
CA GLY A 38 -3.91 17.14 16.48
C GLY A 38 -4.93 16.83 15.37
N GLY A 39 -5.18 17.77 14.45
CA GLY A 39 -5.80 17.43 13.17
C GLY A 39 -4.81 16.62 12.31
N LYS A 40 -4.93 15.29 12.33
CA LYS A 40 -4.15 14.41 11.43
C LYS A 40 -4.53 14.69 9.97
N PRO A 41 -3.56 14.71 9.04
CA PRO A 41 -3.76 15.20 7.68
C PRO A 41 -4.74 14.29 6.92
N GLY A 42 -5.50 14.92 6.02
CA GLY A 42 -6.58 14.31 5.26
C GLY A 42 -6.17 13.00 4.58
N ARG A 43 -7.06 12.02 4.64
CA ARG A 43 -6.91 10.74 3.93
C ARG A 43 -6.75 11.05 2.44
N PRO A 44 -5.69 10.59 1.77
CA PRO A 44 -5.57 10.78 0.33
C PRO A 44 -6.80 10.16 -0.34
N ALA A 45 -7.35 10.85 -1.33
CA ALA A 45 -8.44 10.37 -2.16
C ALA A 45 -8.17 8.91 -2.57
N ARG A 46 -9.20 8.05 -2.57
CA ARG A 46 -9.05 6.67 -3.06
C ARG A 46 -8.61 6.77 -4.52
N VAL A 47 -7.31 6.58 -4.77
CA VAL A 47 -6.76 6.66 -6.12
C VAL A 47 -7.29 5.46 -6.89
N ASP A 48 -8.12 5.72 -7.89
CA ASP A 48 -8.55 4.69 -8.84
C ASP A 48 -7.42 4.44 -9.84
N TYR A 49 -6.51 3.55 -9.46
CA TYR A 49 -5.34 3.18 -10.27
C TYR A 49 -5.69 2.65 -11.67
N ARG A 50 -6.97 2.33 -11.96
CA ARG A 50 -7.47 2.03 -13.30
C ARG A 50 -7.41 3.22 -14.25
N GLU A 51 -7.55 4.44 -13.73
CA GLU A 51 -7.51 5.69 -14.52
C GLU A 51 -6.10 6.27 -14.58
N VAL A 52 -5.26 5.94 -13.58
CA VAL A 52 -3.89 6.48 -13.46
C VAL A 52 -2.82 5.56 -14.10
N LEU A 53 -3.17 4.33 -14.45
CA LEU A 53 -2.27 3.37 -15.10
C LEU A 53 -2.74 3.07 -16.51
N SER A 54 -1.78 2.83 -17.42
CA SER A 54 -2.10 2.30 -18.74
C SER A 54 -2.75 0.91 -18.60
N PRO A 55 -3.54 0.44 -19.58
CA PRO A 55 -4.14 -0.91 -19.52
C PRO A 55 -3.10 -2.02 -19.28
N ALA A 56 -1.91 -1.87 -19.88
CA ALA A 56 -0.78 -2.78 -19.69
C ALA A 56 -0.26 -2.73 -18.23
N ASP A 57 -0.02 -1.54 -17.68
CA ASP A 57 0.47 -1.43 -16.30
C ASP A 57 -0.61 -1.86 -15.29
N PHE A 58 -1.89 -1.61 -15.59
CA PHE A 58 -2.99 -2.07 -14.76
C PHE A 58 -3.07 -3.60 -14.69
N ALA A 59 -2.81 -4.30 -15.78
CA ALA A 59 -2.76 -5.76 -15.78
C ALA A 59 -1.60 -6.29 -14.91
N VAL A 60 -0.42 -5.68 -14.96
CA VAL A 60 0.69 -6.02 -14.04
C VAL A 60 0.28 -5.74 -12.58
N PHE A 61 -0.31 -4.58 -12.33
CA PHE A 61 -0.79 -4.18 -11.00
C PHE A 61 -1.83 -5.16 -10.44
N ALA A 62 -2.75 -5.65 -11.27
CA ALA A 62 -3.75 -6.63 -10.87
C ALA A 62 -3.11 -7.96 -10.45
N SER A 63 -2.14 -8.46 -11.22
CA SER A 63 -1.37 -9.67 -10.88
C SER A 63 -0.61 -9.50 -9.57
N LEU A 64 0.07 -8.36 -9.39
CA LEU A 64 0.78 -8.04 -8.15
C LEU A 64 -0.15 -7.92 -6.94
N ARG A 65 -1.35 -7.37 -7.13
CA ARG A 65 -2.36 -7.25 -6.08
C ARG A 65 -2.81 -8.63 -5.59
N SER A 66 -3.05 -9.55 -6.52
CA SER A 66 -3.40 -10.94 -6.21
C SER A 66 -2.27 -11.64 -5.45
N LEU A 67 -1.03 -11.51 -5.91
CA LEU A 67 0.14 -12.08 -5.23
C LEU A 67 0.28 -11.53 -3.79
N ARG A 68 0.11 -10.22 -3.62
CA ARG A 68 0.17 -9.56 -2.30
C ARG A 68 -0.89 -10.10 -1.34
N GLN A 69 -2.09 -10.37 -1.84
CA GLN A 69 -3.16 -10.94 -1.03
C GLN A 69 -2.78 -12.35 -0.56
N GLN A 70 -2.34 -13.21 -1.48
CA GLN A 70 -1.92 -14.57 -1.16
C GLN A 70 -0.76 -14.61 -0.15
N LEU A 71 0.23 -13.72 -0.30
CA LEU A 71 1.35 -13.63 0.63
C LEU A 71 0.90 -13.09 2.00
N GLY A 72 -0.02 -12.12 2.04
CA GLY A 72 -0.59 -11.63 3.29
C GLY A 72 -1.34 -12.71 4.05
N GLU A 73 -2.17 -13.49 3.34
CA GLU A 73 -2.89 -14.63 3.92
C GLU A 73 -1.93 -15.70 4.46
N ARG A 74 -0.86 -16.03 3.71
CA ARG A 74 0.17 -17.00 4.16
C ARG A 74 0.95 -16.55 5.39
N GLU A 75 1.25 -15.26 5.48
CA GLU A 75 2.02 -14.69 6.59
C GLU A 75 1.14 -14.27 7.77
N GLY A 76 -0.19 -14.34 7.65
CA GLY A 76 -1.13 -13.90 8.67
C GLY A 76 -1.10 -12.39 8.92
N VAL A 77 -0.63 -11.60 7.94
CA VAL A 77 -0.54 -10.15 8.05
C VAL A 77 -1.39 -9.48 6.97
N PRO A 78 -1.97 -8.30 7.25
CA PRO A 78 -2.76 -7.61 6.24
C PRO A 78 -1.93 -7.32 4.99
N PRO A 79 -2.46 -7.55 3.76
CA PRO A 79 -1.70 -7.41 2.52
C PRO A 79 -1.02 -6.05 2.33
N TYR A 80 -1.66 -4.97 2.81
CA TYR A 80 -1.12 -3.61 2.73
C TYR A 80 0.17 -3.40 3.54
N VAL A 81 0.48 -4.29 4.50
CA VAL A 81 1.72 -4.24 5.30
C VAL A 81 2.91 -4.73 4.49
N LEU A 82 2.70 -5.64 3.53
CA LEU A 82 3.78 -6.09 2.64
C LEU A 82 4.19 -4.96 1.69
N PHE A 83 3.22 -4.47 0.92
CA PHE A 83 3.41 -3.36 0.00
C PHE A 83 2.17 -2.49 -0.08
N THR A 84 2.33 -1.17 -0.09
CA THR A 84 1.22 -0.23 -0.27
C THR A 84 0.75 -0.25 -1.73
N ASN A 85 -0.45 0.28 -2.00
CA ASN A 85 -0.93 0.37 -3.38
C ASN A 85 -0.04 1.29 -4.23
N GLU A 86 0.53 2.34 -3.64
CA GLU A 86 1.47 3.23 -4.31
C GLU A 86 2.73 2.49 -4.76
N GLN A 87 3.26 1.62 -3.89
CA GLN A 87 4.42 0.78 -4.21
C GLN A 87 4.10 -0.21 -5.32
N LEU A 88 2.93 -0.86 -5.28
CA LEU A 88 2.50 -1.75 -6.36
C LEU A 88 2.34 -1.01 -7.70
N ALA A 89 1.79 0.20 -7.68
CA ALA A 89 1.64 1.02 -8.88
C ALA A 89 3.00 1.47 -9.42
N ALA A 90 3.94 1.82 -8.54
CA ALA A 90 5.32 2.12 -8.92
C ALA A 90 6.02 0.89 -9.53
N MET A 91 5.84 -0.30 -8.94
CA MET A 91 6.36 -1.56 -9.49
C MET A 91 5.78 -1.86 -10.87
N ALA A 92 4.47 -1.66 -11.05
CA ALA A 92 3.81 -1.88 -12.34
C ALA A 92 4.35 -0.94 -13.43
N ARG A 93 4.62 0.33 -13.09
CA ARG A 93 5.20 1.32 -14.01
C ARG A 93 6.68 1.06 -14.32
N GLN A 94 7.48 0.81 -13.29
CA GLN A 94 8.93 0.68 -13.43
C GLN A 94 9.38 -0.72 -13.87
N ARG A 95 8.52 -1.74 -13.69
CA ARG A 95 8.75 -3.15 -14.03
C ARG A 95 10.15 -3.62 -13.59
N PRO A 96 10.48 -3.51 -12.29
CA PRO A 96 11.80 -3.87 -11.79
C PRO A 96 12.11 -5.34 -12.15
N GLY A 97 13.27 -5.56 -12.77
CA GLY A 97 13.78 -6.90 -13.09
C GLY A 97 14.75 -7.46 -12.06
N SER A 98 15.04 -6.71 -10.98
CA SER A 98 16.00 -7.11 -9.96
C SER A 98 15.62 -6.62 -8.57
N ALA A 99 16.16 -7.27 -7.53
CA ALA A 99 15.95 -6.85 -6.15
C ALA A 99 16.50 -5.45 -5.88
N ALA A 100 17.58 -5.05 -6.56
CA ALA A 100 18.13 -3.70 -6.48
C ALA A 100 17.14 -2.65 -7.04
N ALA A 101 16.49 -2.95 -8.16
CA ALA A 101 15.47 -2.06 -8.72
C ALA A 101 14.21 -1.98 -7.84
N LEU A 102 13.82 -3.08 -7.17
CA LEU A 102 12.75 -3.05 -6.17
C LEU A 102 13.08 -2.15 -4.97
N ARG A 103 14.34 -2.14 -4.52
CA ARG A 103 14.82 -1.26 -3.44
C ARG A 103 14.85 0.22 -3.82
N ALA A 104 14.90 0.54 -5.12
CA ALA A 104 14.84 1.91 -5.59
C ALA A 104 13.43 2.53 -5.49
N ILE A 105 12.40 1.71 -5.20
CA ILE A 105 11.02 2.17 -5.03
C ILE A 105 10.85 2.77 -3.63
N ASP A 106 10.28 3.97 -3.58
CA ASP A 106 10.09 4.70 -2.33
C ASP A 106 9.25 3.91 -1.31
N GLY A 107 9.77 3.80 -0.08
CA GLY A 107 9.17 3.05 1.00
C GLY A 107 9.35 1.52 0.94
N VAL A 108 10.04 0.97 -0.07
CA VAL A 108 10.39 -0.46 -0.10
C VAL A 108 11.68 -0.69 0.69
N GLY A 109 11.52 -1.10 1.95
CA GLY A 109 12.65 -1.42 2.83
C GLY A 109 13.40 -2.69 2.40
N GLU A 110 14.70 -2.76 2.74
CA GLU A 110 15.59 -3.87 2.41
C GLU A 110 15.06 -5.23 2.90
N ALA A 111 14.52 -5.30 4.11
CA ALA A 111 13.96 -6.53 4.66
C ALA A 111 12.79 -7.09 3.82
N ARG A 112 11.93 -6.20 3.28
CA ARG A 112 10.78 -6.60 2.45
C ARG A 112 11.23 -6.97 1.04
N ALA A 113 12.17 -6.23 0.46
CA ALA A 113 12.76 -6.55 -0.84
C ALA A 113 13.52 -7.88 -0.82
N GLY A 114 14.24 -8.19 0.27
CA GLY A 114 14.93 -9.46 0.43
C GLY A 114 13.96 -10.64 0.59
N LYS A 115 12.95 -10.50 1.46
CA LYS A 115 12.00 -11.59 1.76
C LYS A 115 10.98 -11.81 0.64
N TYR A 116 10.42 -10.74 0.08
CA TYR A 116 9.31 -10.80 -0.87
C TYR A 116 9.71 -10.38 -2.29
N GLY A 117 10.93 -9.92 -2.54
CA GLY A 117 11.32 -9.45 -3.87
C GLY A 117 11.25 -10.54 -4.94
N ALA A 118 11.81 -11.73 -4.68
CA ALA A 118 11.80 -12.85 -5.61
C ALA A 118 10.39 -13.20 -6.17
N PRO A 119 9.36 -13.45 -5.33
CA PRO A 119 8.04 -13.77 -5.86
C PRO A 119 7.40 -12.59 -6.62
N PHE A 120 7.66 -11.35 -6.20
CA PHE A 120 7.14 -10.17 -6.90
C PHE A 120 7.80 -9.96 -8.27
N LEU A 121 9.12 -10.13 -8.37
CA LEU A 121 9.85 -10.07 -9.65
C LEU A 121 9.36 -11.13 -10.63
N ALA A 122 9.14 -12.36 -10.14
CA ALA A 122 8.60 -13.44 -10.95
C ALA A 122 7.20 -13.10 -11.49
N ALA A 123 6.30 -12.59 -10.64
CA ALA A 123 4.96 -12.19 -11.05
C ALA A 123 4.96 -11.03 -12.06
N ILE A 124 5.88 -10.08 -11.93
CA ILE A 124 6.05 -8.99 -12.90
C ILE A 124 6.49 -9.55 -14.25
N ALA A 125 7.50 -10.42 -14.25
CA ALA A 125 8.01 -11.04 -15.47
C ALA A 125 6.92 -11.86 -16.20
N SER A 126 6.15 -12.66 -15.46
CA SER A 126 5.01 -13.39 -16.01
C SER A 126 3.95 -12.46 -16.60
N ALA A 127 3.52 -11.44 -15.84
CA ALA A 127 2.49 -10.53 -16.30
C ALA A 127 2.89 -9.72 -17.54
N VAL A 128 4.18 -9.37 -17.68
CA VAL A 128 4.68 -8.67 -18.88
C VAL A 128 4.75 -9.60 -20.09
N ALA A 129 5.10 -10.87 -19.88
CA ALA A 129 5.12 -11.87 -20.96
C ALA A 129 3.71 -12.12 -21.52
N GLU A 130 2.70 -12.21 -20.64
CA GLU A 130 1.29 -12.40 -21.01
C GLU A 130 0.72 -11.21 -21.81
N GLN A 131 1.28 -10.01 -21.67
CA GLN A 131 0.83 -8.81 -22.39
C GLN A 131 1.38 -8.68 -23.81
N THR A 132 2.42 -9.44 -24.14
CA THR A 132 3.09 -9.36 -25.45
C THR A 132 2.53 -10.38 -26.45
N SER A 133 1.47 -11.11 -26.08
CA SER A 133 0.90 -12.20 -26.89
C SER A 133 -0.44 -11.88 -27.54
#